data_AF-A0A7Z7IJX5-F1
#
_entry.id   AF-A0A7Z7IJX5-F1
#
_cell.length_a   1.000
_cell.length_b   1.000
_cell.length_c   1.000
_cell.angle_alpha   90.00
_cell.angle_beta   90.00
_cell.angle_gamma   90.00
#
_symmetry.space_group_name_H-M   'P 1'
#
loop_
_entity.id
_entity.type
_entity.pdbx_description
1 polymer ?
#
loop_
_entity_poly.entity_id
_entity_poly.type
_entity_poly.pdbx_seq_one_letter_code
_entity_poly.pdbx_strand_id
1 'polypeptide(L)'
;MRRWRSPLCRLSTFEVNGFTFAIEKLGDDGRRGDLLVDTPFGRPQLGAKIELARHALSLAPEILDPVRLPIHDRYDFVLPTTPVVRVEEAVAEKLARYRRASLSRDLYDLKWFATSGALDEALIRRLWVLKVYRDVVVDGRGTKPVDPQEVLRPRHECEFRREDIGYLTRPVRINEWIAAIRDRYAFVAHLDADEQRWAQCNERDLHEVETALASFRAHT
;
A
#
# COMPACT_ATOMS: atom_id res chain seq x y z
N MET A 1 9.90 -24.78 23.07
CA MET A 1 9.62 -24.15 21.77
C MET A 1 8.14 -23.79 21.66
N ARG A 2 7.76 -22.52 21.83
CA ARG A 2 6.38 -22.08 21.55
C ARG A 2 6.24 -21.96 20.02
N ARG A 3 5.45 -22.85 19.40
CA ARG A 3 4.99 -22.65 18.02
C ARG A 3 4.15 -21.39 18.00
N TRP A 4 4.69 -20.29 17.49
CA TRP A 4 3.88 -19.14 17.09
C TRP A 4 2.93 -19.63 16.01
N ARG A 5 1.64 -19.80 16.34
CA ARG A 5 0.61 -20.14 15.35
C ARG A 5 0.53 -18.96 14.37
N SER A 6 0.68 -19.23 13.07
CA SER A 6 0.57 -18.21 12.01
C SER A 6 -0.76 -17.42 12.19
N PRO A 7 -0.74 -16.09 12.04
CA PRO A 7 -1.93 -15.27 12.23
C PRO A 7 -3.05 -15.62 11.23
N LEU A 8 -2.70 -15.98 9.99
CA LEU A 8 -3.68 -16.42 8.98
C LEU A 8 -4.14 -17.88 9.14
N CYS A 9 -3.38 -18.74 9.83
CA CYS A 9 -3.81 -20.13 10.09
C CYS A 9 -5.12 -20.25 10.91
N ARG A 10 -5.64 -19.17 11.50
CA ARG A 10 -6.93 -19.17 12.21
C ARG A 10 -8.13 -18.93 11.30
N LEU A 11 -7.91 -18.54 10.04
CA LEU A 11 -8.96 -18.32 9.06
C LEU A 11 -9.14 -19.61 8.27
N SER A 12 -10.03 -20.47 8.76
CA SER A 12 -10.49 -21.68 8.06
C SER A 12 -11.36 -21.32 6.86
N THR A 13 -11.74 -22.33 6.07
CA THR A 13 -12.81 -22.21 5.09
C THR A 13 -14.04 -21.55 5.75
N PHE A 14 -14.61 -20.54 5.10
CA PHE A 14 -15.74 -19.77 5.59
C PHE A 14 -16.75 -19.54 4.46
N GLU A 15 -18.04 -19.58 4.77
CA GLU A 15 -19.11 -19.45 3.79
C GLU A 15 -20.00 -18.25 4.11
N VAL A 16 -20.32 -17.44 3.09
CA VAL A 16 -21.28 -16.32 3.17
C VAL A 16 -22.10 -16.29 1.89
N ASN A 17 -23.42 -16.40 2.00
CA ASN A 17 -24.37 -16.25 0.88
C ASN A 17 -23.98 -17.08 -0.37
N GLY A 18 -23.56 -18.34 -0.16
CA GLY A 18 -23.13 -19.25 -1.22
C GLY A 18 -21.73 -19.01 -1.78
N PHE A 19 -20.97 -18.04 -1.24
CA PHE A 19 -19.55 -17.86 -1.51
C PHE A 19 -18.72 -18.58 -0.45
N THR A 20 -17.78 -19.41 -0.89
CA THR A 20 -16.86 -20.12 -0.01
C THR A 20 -15.46 -19.54 -0.15
N PHE A 21 -14.89 -19.09 0.96
CA PHE A 21 -13.56 -18.49 1.03
C PHE A 21 -12.58 -19.45 1.70
N ALA A 22 -11.36 -19.52 1.19
CA ALA A 22 -10.28 -20.25 1.85
C ALA A 22 -8.94 -19.51 1.66
N ILE A 23 -8.01 -19.72 2.59
CA ILE A 23 -6.64 -19.21 2.48
C ILE A 23 -5.70 -20.40 2.35
N GLU A 24 -4.95 -20.41 1.25
CA GLU A 24 -3.96 -21.45 0.97
C GLU A 24 -2.56 -20.85 0.79
N LYS A 25 -1.55 -21.73 0.70
CA LYS A 25 -0.15 -21.37 0.36
C LYS A 25 0.38 -20.19 1.18
N LEU A 26 0.34 -20.34 2.50
CA LEU A 26 0.86 -19.33 3.42
C LEU A 26 2.35 -19.11 3.18
N GLY A 27 2.76 -17.83 3.16
CA GLY A 27 4.17 -17.44 3.15
C GLY A 27 4.87 -17.72 4.47
N ASP A 28 6.20 -17.58 4.48
CA ASP A 28 7.07 -18.03 5.58
C ASP A 28 6.74 -17.42 6.95
N ASP A 29 6.31 -16.17 6.99
CA ASP A 29 5.91 -15.49 8.24
C ASP A 29 4.42 -15.65 8.57
N GLY A 30 3.69 -16.38 7.72
CA GLY A 30 2.28 -16.68 7.90
C GLY A 30 1.36 -15.46 7.80
N ARG A 31 1.83 -14.33 7.26
CA ARG A 31 1.07 -13.08 7.09
C ARG A 31 0.54 -12.86 5.69
N ARG A 32 0.95 -13.67 4.72
CA ARG A 32 0.49 -13.63 3.33
C ARG A 32 -0.03 -14.99 2.91
N GLY A 33 -1.11 -15.04 2.15
CA GLY A 33 -1.67 -16.27 1.59
C GLY A 33 -2.46 -16.01 0.30
N ASP A 34 -2.68 -17.07 -0.45
CA ASP A 34 -3.57 -17.05 -1.62
C ASP A 34 -5.02 -17.14 -1.14
N LEU A 35 -5.86 -16.20 -1.56
CA LEU A 35 -7.28 -16.18 -1.27
C LEU A 35 -8.03 -16.92 -2.39
N LEU A 36 -8.66 -18.04 -2.03
CA LEU A 36 -9.57 -18.74 -2.91
C LEU A 36 -11.01 -18.31 -2.63
N VAL A 37 -11.77 -18.12 -3.71
CA VAL A 37 -13.20 -17.80 -3.64
C VAL A 37 -13.94 -18.71 -4.61
N ASP A 38 -14.73 -19.63 -4.07
CA ASP A 38 -15.73 -20.37 -4.84
C ASP A 38 -17.04 -19.59 -4.80
N THR A 39 -17.66 -19.42 -5.97
CA THR A 39 -18.92 -18.69 -6.10
C THR A 39 -19.99 -19.60 -6.71
N PRO A 40 -21.29 -19.26 -6.57
CA PRO A 40 -22.37 -19.96 -7.27
C PRO A 40 -22.24 -19.93 -8.81
N PHE A 41 -21.39 -19.03 -9.35
CA PHE A 41 -21.15 -18.86 -10.78
C PHE A 41 -19.82 -19.48 -11.23
N GLY A 42 -19.16 -20.25 -10.37
CA GLY A 42 -17.84 -20.84 -10.60
C GLY A 42 -16.71 -20.07 -9.92
N ARG A 43 -15.48 -20.56 -10.08
CA ARG A 43 -14.28 -20.00 -9.45
C ARG A 43 -13.63 -18.94 -10.37
N PRO A 44 -13.42 -17.69 -9.91
CA PRO A 44 -12.66 -16.70 -10.66
C PRO A 44 -11.24 -17.19 -10.95
N GLN A 45 -10.77 -17.01 -12.18
CA GLN A 45 -9.41 -17.39 -12.59
C GLN A 45 -8.38 -16.27 -12.34
N LEU A 46 -8.78 -15.17 -11.72
CA LEU A 46 -7.89 -14.10 -11.31
C LEU A 46 -7.34 -14.39 -9.92
N GLY A 47 -6.01 -14.41 -9.77
CA GLY A 47 -5.37 -14.66 -8.49
C GLY A 47 -5.67 -13.55 -7.48
N ALA A 48 -6.11 -13.95 -6.28
CA ALA A 48 -6.32 -13.05 -5.14
C ALA A 48 -5.38 -13.42 -3.99
N LYS A 49 -4.99 -12.43 -3.20
CA LYS A 49 -4.10 -12.60 -2.05
C LYS A 49 -4.61 -11.79 -0.87
N ILE A 50 -4.36 -12.31 0.32
CA ILE A 50 -4.54 -11.59 1.59
C ILE A 50 -3.19 -11.40 2.25
N GLU A 51 -2.96 -10.21 2.81
CA GLU A 51 -1.70 -9.84 3.46
C GLU A 51 -1.97 -9.02 4.74
N LEU A 52 -1.27 -9.37 5.81
CA LEU A 52 -1.30 -8.66 7.09
C LEU A 52 0.02 -7.93 7.30
N ALA A 53 -0.01 -6.60 7.20
CA ALA A 53 1.16 -5.76 7.41
C ALA A 53 1.85 -6.06 8.75
N ARG A 54 3.18 -6.04 8.76
CA ARG A 54 3.99 -6.27 9.97
C ARG A 54 3.89 -5.10 10.95
N HIS A 55 3.83 -3.89 10.39
CA HIS A 55 3.84 -2.64 11.13
C HIS A 55 2.44 -2.05 11.17
N ALA A 56 2.09 -1.46 12.31
CA ALA A 56 0.83 -0.73 12.45
C ALA A 56 0.89 0.64 11.73
N LEU A 57 -0.26 1.14 11.30
CA LEU A 57 -0.44 2.44 10.65
C LEU A 57 0.05 3.58 11.54
N SER A 58 0.65 4.61 10.96
CA SER A 58 1.17 5.80 11.64
C SER A 58 0.06 6.78 11.98
N LEU A 59 -0.92 6.94 11.10
CA LEU A 59 -2.10 7.76 11.34
C LEU A 59 -3.25 6.90 11.89
N ALA A 60 -4.16 7.53 12.64
CA ALA A 60 -5.42 6.87 12.97
C ALA A 60 -6.21 6.59 11.68
N PRO A 61 -6.87 5.43 11.57
CA PRO A 61 -7.66 5.09 10.40
C PRO A 61 -8.91 5.97 10.31
N GLU A 62 -9.36 6.21 9.09
CA GLU A 62 -10.63 6.88 8.81
C GLU A 62 -11.75 5.84 8.69
N ILE A 63 -12.90 6.08 9.31
CA ILE A 63 -14.07 5.20 9.19
C ILE A 63 -14.86 5.66 7.97
N LEU A 64 -14.85 4.84 6.91
CA LEU A 64 -15.48 5.19 5.63
C LEU A 64 -16.60 4.24 5.27
N ASP A 65 -17.65 4.80 4.67
CA ASP A 65 -18.66 4.06 3.94
C ASP A 65 -18.06 3.52 2.63
N PRO A 66 -18.43 2.29 2.22
CA PRO A 66 -18.13 1.78 0.89
C PRO A 66 -18.75 2.68 -0.19
N VAL A 67 -18.01 2.96 -1.26
CA VAL A 67 -18.55 3.66 -2.43
C VAL A 67 -19.73 2.84 -2.98
N ARG A 68 -20.92 3.45 -3.06
CA ARG A 68 -22.11 2.78 -3.58
C ARG A 68 -21.90 2.37 -5.04
N LEU A 69 -22.04 1.07 -5.33
CA LEU A 69 -22.11 0.52 -6.68
C LEU A 69 -23.47 -0.15 -6.90
N PRO A 70 -24.02 -0.14 -8.13
CA PRO A 70 -25.32 -0.75 -8.41
C PRO A 70 -25.45 -2.23 -8.02
N ILE A 71 -24.34 -2.97 -8.02
CA ILE A 71 -24.33 -4.38 -7.62
C ILE A 71 -24.64 -4.58 -6.13
N HIS A 72 -24.42 -3.56 -5.29
CA HIS A 72 -24.71 -3.64 -3.86
C HIS A 72 -26.22 -3.76 -3.57
N ASP A 73 -27.08 -3.27 -4.48
CA ASP A 73 -28.54 -3.44 -4.38
C ASP A 73 -28.97 -4.91 -4.53
N ARG A 74 -28.05 -5.81 -4.91
CA ARG A 74 -28.27 -7.26 -5.00
C ARG A 74 -27.73 -8.05 -3.81
N TYR A 75 -27.10 -7.39 -2.84
CA TYR A 75 -26.64 -8.06 -1.64
C TYR A 75 -27.78 -8.13 -0.63
N ASP A 76 -27.91 -9.28 0.04
CA ASP A 76 -28.90 -9.47 1.11
C ASP A 76 -28.48 -8.81 2.44
N PHE A 77 -27.46 -7.93 2.39
CA PHE A 77 -26.92 -7.23 3.54
C PHE A 77 -26.37 -5.86 3.14
N VAL A 78 -26.27 -4.96 4.12
CA VAL A 78 -25.64 -3.66 3.96
C VAL A 78 -24.15 -3.80 4.23
N LEU A 79 -23.32 -3.27 3.33
CA LEU A 79 -21.88 -3.26 3.55
C LEU A 79 -21.53 -2.36 4.74
N PRO A 80 -20.74 -2.83 5.72
CA PRO A 80 -20.43 -2.05 6.90
C PRO A 80 -19.41 -0.94 6.60
N THR A 81 -19.49 0.16 7.36
CA THR A 81 -18.39 1.12 7.46
C THR A 81 -17.13 0.40 7.95
N THR A 82 -15.98 0.72 7.36
CA THR A 82 -14.72 0.04 7.66
C THR A 82 -13.63 1.05 8.02
N PRO A 83 -12.76 0.78 9.01
CA PRO A 83 -11.53 1.55 9.21
C PRO A 83 -10.58 1.36 8.02
N VAL A 84 -10.27 2.45 7.33
CA VAL A 84 -9.38 2.48 6.17
C VAL A 84 -8.18 3.37 6.49
N VAL A 85 -7.02 3.05 5.90
CA VAL A 85 -5.83 3.88 5.97
C VAL A 85 -6.14 5.28 5.39
N ARG A 86 -5.65 6.32 6.07
CA ARG A 86 -5.76 7.70 5.59
C ARG A 86 -5.02 7.89 4.27
N VAL A 87 -5.54 8.76 3.41
CA VAL A 87 -5.00 9.02 2.06
C VAL A 87 -3.51 9.38 2.09
N GLU A 88 -3.08 10.21 3.02
CA GLU A 88 -1.69 10.66 3.12
C GLU A 88 -0.73 9.49 3.39
N GLU A 89 -1.14 8.58 4.29
CA GLU A 89 -0.36 7.40 4.59
C GLU A 89 -0.39 6.36 3.47
N ALA A 90 -1.55 6.19 2.81
CA ALA A 90 -1.69 5.31 1.66
C ALA A 90 -0.80 5.75 0.49
N VAL A 91 -0.76 7.06 0.20
CA VAL A 91 0.14 7.63 -0.82
C VAL A 91 1.60 7.43 -0.43
N ALA A 92 1.97 7.70 0.82
CA ALA A 92 3.33 7.48 1.31
C ALA A 92 3.79 6.02 1.17
N GLU A 93 2.93 5.04 1.49
CA GLU A 93 3.21 3.61 1.30
C GLU A 93 3.37 3.24 -0.17
N LYS A 94 2.51 3.78 -1.03
CA LYS A 94 2.59 3.56 -2.48
C LYS A 94 3.89 4.14 -3.06
N LEU A 95 4.29 5.35 -2.65
CA LEU A 95 5.56 5.95 -3.04
C LEU A 95 6.77 5.15 -2.52
N ALA A 96 6.72 4.66 -1.28
CA ALA A 96 7.78 3.82 -0.72
C ALA A 96 7.94 2.51 -1.50
N ARG A 97 6.83 1.91 -1.95
CA ARG A 97 6.85 0.71 -2.81
C ARG A 97 7.31 1.02 -4.22
N TYR A 98 6.80 2.09 -4.82
CA TYR A 98 7.14 2.53 -6.17
C TYR A 98 8.64 2.73 -6.37
N ARG A 99 9.30 3.32 -5.36
CA ARG A 99 10.76 3.49 -5.28
C ARG A 99 11.53 2.18 -5.54
N ARG A 100 11.10 1.08 -4.92
CA ARG A 100 11.79 -0.22 -4.95
C ARG A 100 11.19 -1.22 -5.94
N ALA A 101 9.99 -0.97 -6.47
CA ALA A 101 9.28 -1.89 -7.33
C ALA A 101 8.40 -1.17 -8.37
N SER A 102 8.57 -1.57 -9.63
CA SER A 102 7.90 -0.99 -10.79
C SER A 102 6.59 -1.72 -11.10
N LEU A 103 5.51 -1.43 -10.38
CA LEU A 103 4.21 -2.11 -10.57
C LEU A 103 3.21 -1.19 -11.25
N SER A 104 2.55 -1.68 -12.30
CA SER A 104 1.55 -0.90 -13.04
C SER A 104 0.31 -0.56 -12.19
N ARG A 105 -0.02 -1.41 -11.20
CA ARG A 105 -1.11 -1.14 -10.25
C ARG A 105 -0.78 0.04 -9.33
N ASP A 106 0.42 0.06 -8.75
CA ASP A 106 0.86 1.19 -7.93
C ASP A 106 0.95 2.48 -8.75
N LEU A 107 1.35 2.38 -10.03
CA LEU A 107 1.35 3.50 -10.96
C LEU A 107 -0.08 4.06 -11.19
N TYR A 108 -1.06 3.19 -11.41
CA TYR A 108 -2.46 3.58 -11.56
C TYR A 108 -3.01 4.26 -10.29
N ASP A 109 -2.74 3.68 -9.12
CA ASP A 109 -3.23 4.20 -7.83
C ASP A 109 -2.63 5.59 -7.54
N LEU A 110 -1.32 5.74 -7.72
CA LEU A 110 -0.64 7.03 -7.54
C LEU A 110 -1.16 8.08 -8.53
N LYS A 111 -1.42 7.71 -9.79
CA LYS A 111 -2.07 8.61 -10.74
C LYS A 111 -3.49 8.99 -10.28
N TRP A 112 -4.23 8.04 -9.72
CA TRP A 112 -5.58 8.32 -9.20
C TRP A 112 -5.49 9.39 -8.10
N PHE A 113 -4.70 9.15 -7.05
CA PHE A 113 -4.48 10.11 -5.96
C PHE A 113 -3.99 11.47 -6.46
N ALA A 114 -3.10 11.48 -7.45
CA ALA A 114 -2.60 12.71 -8.05
C ALA A 114 -3.71 13.60 -8.65
N THR A 115 -4.82 12.99 -9.08
CA THR A 115 -5.96 13.67 -9.70
C THR A 115 -7.18 13.81 -8.77
N SER A 116 -7.16 13.21 -7.59
CA SER A 116 -8.34 13.13 -6.69
C SER A 116 -8.53 14.33 -5.77
N GLY A 117 -7.59 15.28 -5.71
CA GLY A 117 -7.76 16.51 -4.95
C GLY A 117 -6.46 17.07 -4.35
N ALA A 118 -6.62 17.96 -3.37
CA ALA A 118 -5.51 18.50 -2.59
C ALA A 118 -4.86 17.39 -1.74
N LEU A 119 -3.54 17.47 -1.59
CA LEU A 119 -2.77 16.56 -0.76
C LEU A 119 -2.01 17.38 0.29
N ASP A 120 -1.91 16.87 1.51
CA ASP A 120 -0.96 17.39 2.50
C ASP A 120 0.45 16.91 2.12
N GLU A 121 1.11 17.71 1.29
CA GLU A 121 2.42 17.38 0.71
C GLU A 121 3.51 17.23 1.77
N ALA A 122 3.45 18.04 2.84
CA ALA A 122 4.42 17.97 3.93
C ALA A 122 4.25 16.67 4.72
N LEU A 123 3.00 16.32 5.08
CA LEU A 123 2.71 15.08 5.79
C LEU A 123 3.06 13.84 4.95
N ILE A 124 2.72 13.83 3.66
CA ILE A 124 3.05 12.72 2.75
C ILE A 124 4.56 12.55 2.63
N ARG A 125 5.30 13.64 2.39
CA ARG A 125 6.76 13.59 2.26
C ARG A 125 7.41 13.05 3.54
N ARG A 126 6.97 13.55 4.70
CA ARG A 126 7.45 13.10 6.00
C ARG A 126 7.18 11.61 6.22
N LEU A 127 5.94 11.15 6.00
CA LEU A 127 5.57 9.74 6.14
C LEU A 127 6.31 8.86 5.15
N TRP A 128 6.52 9.32 3.91
CA TRP A 128 7.26 8.61 2.88
C TRP A 128 8.70 8.34 3.32
N VAL A 129 9.44 9.36 3.78
CA VAL A 129 10.83 9.19 4.27
C VAL A 129 10.88 8.20 5.43
N LEU A 130 10.01 8.37 6.43
CA LEU A 130 9.99 7.52 7.62
C LEU A 130 9.61 6.07 7.32
N LYS A 131 8.68 5.85 6.37
CA LYS A 131 8.32 4.50 5.93
C LYS A 131 9.41 3.85 5.08
N VAL A 132 10.07 4.59 4.20
CA VAL A 132 11.24 4.07 3.46
C VAL A 132 12.38 3.76 4.41
N TYR A 133 12.61 4.58 5.43
CA TYR A 133 13.59 4.28 6.48
C TYR A 133 13.29 2.92 7.11
N ARG A 134 12.04 2.69 7.52
CA ARG A 134 11.62 1.41 8.11
C ARG A 134 11.77 0.24 7.12
N ASP A 135 11.38 0.42 5.87
CA ASP A 135 11.57 -0.58 4.81
C ASP A 135 13.05 -0.99 4.72
N VAL A 136 13.97 -0.03 4.72
CA VAL A 136 15.42 -0.29 4.56
C VAL A 136 16.05 -0.86 5.84
N VAL A 137 15.86 -0.18 6.97
CA VAL A 137 16.58 -0.46 8.23
C VAL A 137 15.97 -1.63 9.00
N VAL A 138 14.64 -1.74 9.01
CA VAL A 138 13.92 -2.76 9.81
C VAL A 138 13.58 -3.98 8.95
N ASP A 139 13.07 -3.76 7.73
CA ASP A 139 12.59 -4.85 6.87
C ASP A 139 13.64 -5.35 5.86
N GLY A 140 14.79 -4.67 5.72
CA GLY A 140 15.86 -5.03 4.79
C GLY A 140 15.46 -4.92 3.31
N ARG A 141 14.56 -4.00 2.97
CA ARG A 141 13.98 -3.82 1.64
C ARG A 141 14.42 -2.50 1.01
N GLY A 142 14.99 -2.60 -0.19
CA GLY A 142 15.51 -1.44 -0.91
C GLY A 142 16.96 -1.11 -0.53
N THR A 143 17.41 0.07 -0.91
CA THR A 143 18.80 0.52 -0.78
C THR A 143 18.86 1.85 -0.02
N LYS A 144 20.03 2.19 0.53
CA LYS A 144 20.31 3.50 1.13
C LYS A 144 21.31 4.29 0.27
N PRO A 145 21.27 5.63 0.27
CA PRO A 145 20.27 6.49 0.91
C PRO A 145 18.92 6.48 0.17
N VAL A 146 17.88 7.06 0.76
CA VAL A 146 16.62 7.41 0.09
C VAL A 146 16.89 8.56 -0.88
N ASP A 147 16.62 8.34 -2.16
CA ASP A 147 16.77 9.36 -3.19
C ASP A 147 15.41 9.69 -3.82
N PRO A 148 14.93 10.95 -3.72
CA PRO A 148 13.73 11.40 -4.44
C PRO A 148 13.72 11.07 -5.94
N GLN A 149 14.90 10.95 -6.59
CA GLN A 149 14.98 10.55 -7.99
C GLN A 149 14.51 9.13 -8.27
N GLU A 150 14.45 8.24 -7.27
CA GLU A 150 13.85 6.91 -7.43
C GLU A 150 12.33 6.98 -7.66
N VAL A 151 11.71 8.11 -7.32
CA VAL A 151 10.33 8.44 -7.66
C VAL A 151 10.27 9.34 -8.91
N LEU A 152 11.13 10.36 -8.99
CA LEU A 152 10.99 11.48 -9.92
C LEU A 152 11.74 11.33 -11.25
N ARG A 153 12.71 10.40 -11.36
CA ARG A 153 13.43 10.22 -12.62
C ARG A 153 12.45 9.83 -13.74
N PRO A 154 12.74 10.19 -15.00
CA PRO A 154 12.04 9.60 -16.13
C PRO A 154 12.13 8.07 -16.08
N ARG A 155 11.01 7.40 -16.33
CA ARG A 155 10.93 5.93 -16.37
C ARG A 155 10.28 5.49 -17.68
N HIS A 156 10.75 4.40 -18.23
CA HIS A 156 10.16 3.82 -19.44
C HIS A 156 9.06 2.83 -19.08
N GLU A 157 8.01 2.71 -19.92
CA GLU A 157 6.89 1.79 -19.68
C GLU A 157 7.33 0.32 -19.52
N CYS A 158 8.42 -0.08 -20.18
CA CYS A 158 8.98 -1.44 -20.09
C CYS A 158 9.56 -1.76 -18.71
N GLU A 159 9.82 -0.76 -17.87
CA GLU A 159 10.23 -0.98 -16.50
C GLU A 159 9.10 -1.56 -15.65
N PHE A 160 7.83 -1.37 -16.04
CA PHE A 160 6.68 -1.70 -15.23
C PHE A 160 6.13 -3.09 -15.52
N ARG A 161 6.00 -3.89 -14.46
CA ARG A 161 5.27 -5.16 -14.51
C ARG A 161 3.78 -4.87 -14.64
N ARG A 162 3.12 -5.50 -15.62
CA ARG A 162 1.71 -5.23 -15.93
C ARG A 162 0.73 -5.85 -14.92
N GLU A 163 1.06 -6.97 -14.26
CA GLU A 163 0.28 -7.59 -13.18
C GLU A 163 -1.24 -7.50 -13.37
N ASP A 164 -1.76 -7.96 -14.51
CA ASP A 164 -3.19 -7.96 -14.88
C ASP A 164 -3.88 -6.59 -15.00
N ILE A 165 -3.15 -5.47 -15.03
CA ILE A 165 -3.73 -4.12 -15.07
C ILE A 165 -4.74 -3.92 -16.22
N GLY A 166 -4.56 -4.57 -17.37
CA GLY A 166 -5.48 -4.50 -18.51
C GLY A 166 -6.82 -5.23 -18.32
N TYR A 167 -6.93 -6.09 -17.31
CA TYR A 167 -8.19 -6.66 -16.83
C TYR A 167 -8.85 -5.79 -15.77
N LEU A 168 -8.06 -5.04 -14.99
CA LEU A 168 -8.53 -4.26 -13.85
C LEU A 168 -9.01 -2.86 -14.24
N THR A 169 -8.47 -2.28 -15.31
CA THR A 169 -8.86 -0.95 -15.77
C THR A 169 -8.68 -0.80 -17.28
N ARG A 170 -9.51 0.05 -17.88
CA ARG A 170 -9.42 0.45 -19.28
C ARG A 170 -9.81 1.93 -19.41
N PRO A 171 -9.04 2.75 -20.18
CA PRO A 171 -7.82 2.40 -20.92
C PRO A 171 -6.57 2.31 -20.01
N VAL A 172 -5.58 1.51 -20.42
CA VAL A 172 -4.25 1.46 -19.78
C VAL A 172 -3.33 2.50 -20.43
N ARG A 173 -2.85 3.48 -19.66
CA ARG A 173 -2.10 4.63 -20.17
C ARG A 173 -0.81 4.88 -19.38
N ILE A 174 0.11 3.91 -19.40
CA ILE A 174 1.33 3.90 -18.58
C ILE A 174 2.15 5.19 -18.70
N ASN A 175 2.41 5.66 -19.93
CA ASN A 175 3.23 6.86 -20.13
C ASN A 175 2.57 8.13 -19.56
N GLU A 176 1.24 8.26 -19.67
CA GLU A 176 0.49 9.36 -19.05
C GLU A 176 0.55 9.28 -17.52
N TRP A 177 0.44 8.08 -16.96
CA TRP A 177 0.51 7.89 -15.51
C TRP A 177 1.90 8.19 -14.95
N ILE A 178 2.97 7.82 -15.66
CA ILE A 178 4.36 8.17 -15.28
C ILE A 178 4.54 9.70 -15.25
N ALA A 179 4.08 10.41 -16.28
CA ALA A 179 4.17 11.87 -16.33
C ALA A 179 3.39 12.52 -15.17
N ALA A 180 2.15 12.09 -14.94
CA ALA A 180 1.31 12.61 -13.87
C ALA A 180 1.94 12.45 -12.48
N ILE A 181 2.57 11.30 -12.21
CA ILE A 181 3.26 11.06 -10.94
C ILE A 181 4.47 11.98 -10.79
N ARG A 182 5.33 12.05 -11.80
CA ARG A 182 6.53 12.89 -11.74
C ARG A 182 6.17 14.34 -11.44
N ASP A 183 5.17 14.86 -12.13
CA ASP A 183 4.78 16.25 -12.01
C ASP A 183 4.07 16.52 -10.68
N ARG A 184 3.12 15.66 -10.27
CA ARG A 184 2.35 15.86 -9.03
C ARG A 184 3.19 15.70 -7.77
N TYR A 185 4.08 14.72 -7.75
CA TYR A 185 4.84 14.35 -6.56
C TYR A 185 6.22 15.02 -6.48
N ALA A 186 6.50 16.02 -7.32
CA ALA A 186 7.77 16.77 -7.30
C ALA A 186 8.13 17.31 -5.91
N PHE A 187 7.14 17.58 -5.05
CA PHE A 187 7.34 18.02 -3.67
C PHE A 187 8.20 17.07 -2.82
N VAL A 188 8.31 15.79 -3.18
CA VAL A 188 9.17 14.82 -2.46
C VAL A 188 10.66 15.13 -2.58
N ALA A 189 11.06 15.98 -3.54
CA ALA A 189 12.43 16.48 -3.64
C ALA A 189 12.78 17.52 -2.56
N HIS A 190 11.79 18.15 -1.94
CA HIS A 190 11.98 19.24 -0.98
C HIS A 190 12.05 18.73 0.46
N LEU A 191 13.00 17.83 0.72
CA LEU A 191 13.23 17.28 2.06
C LEU A 191 13.72 18.37 3.01
N ASP A 192 13.13 18.45 4.20
CA ASP A 192 13.65 19.28 5.28
C ASP A 192 14.87 18.66 5.98
N ALA A 193 15.43 19.35 6.99
CA ALA A 193 16.66 18.93 7.65
C ALA A 193 16.55 17.57 8.36
N ASP A 194 15.40 17.27 8.97
CA ASP A 194 15.19 15.97 9.64
C ASP A 194 14.98 14.88 8.60
N GLU A 195 14.20 15.16 7.56
CA GLU A 195 13.96 14.25 6.45
C GLU A 195 15.26 13.90 5.70
N GLN A 196 16.14 14.88 5.47
CA GLN A 196 17.46 14.65 4.88
C GLN A 196 18.36 13.77 5.76
N ARG A 197 18.28 13.95 7.10
CA ARG A 197 19.00 13.10 8.07
C ARG A 197 18.50 11.66 8.00
N TRP A 198 17.19 11.45 8.11
CA TRP A 198 16.60 10.11 8.06
C TRP A 198 16.72 9.46 6.69
N ALA A 199 16.75 10.22 5.60
CA ALA A 199 17.00 9.69 4.26
C ALA A 199 18.33 8.94 4.14
N GLN A 200 19.30 9.17 5.03
CA GLN A 200 20.54 8.39 5.05
C GLN A 200 20.36 6.95 5.53
N CYS A 201 19.21 6.61 6.14
CA CYS A 201 18.90 5.29 6.68
C CYS A 201 20.00 4.75 7.62
N ASN A 202 20.51 5.58 8.52
CA ASN A 202 21.47 5.15 9.53
C ASN A 202 20.74 4.51 10.70
N GLU A 203 21.15 3.30 11.11
CA GLU A 203 20.53 2.54 12.21
C GLU A 203 20.50 3.31 13.54
N ARG A 204 21.46 4.22 13.77
CA ARG A 204 21.52 5.06 14.98
C ARG A 204 20.30 5.97 15.15
N ASP A 205 19.62 6.30 14.05
CA ASP A 205 18.47 7.20 14.04
C ASP A 205 17.15 6.43 14.31
N LEU A 206 17.20 5.11 14.51
CA LEU A 206 16.01 4.24 14.59
C LEU A 206 15.06 4.66 15.71
N HIS A 207 15.58 4.93 16.89
CA HIS A 207 14.76 5.35 18.04
C HIS A 207 14.02 6.66 17.76
N GLU A 208 14.69 7.59 17.10
CA GLU A 208 14.12 8.89 16.73
C GLU A 208 13.00 8.72 15.68
N VAL A 209 13.24 7.89 14.66
CA VAL A 209 12.26 7.58 13.61
C VAL A 209 11.03 6.86 14.17
N GLU A 210 11.22 5.90 15.08
CA GLU A 210 10.10 5.21 15.74
C GLU A 210 9.28 6.17 16.58
N THR A 211 9.94 7.10 17.29
CA THR A 211 9.27 8.14 18.07
C THR A 211 8.49 9.10 17.18
N ALA A 212 9.08 9.54 16.06
CA ALA A 212 8.40 10.38 15.08
C ALA A 212 7.16 9.68 14.50
N LEU A 213 7.27 8.40 14.12
CA LEU A 213 6.13 7.62 13.61
C LEU A 213 5.04 7.39 14.65
N ALA A 214 5.41 7.20 15.93
CA ALA A 214 4.46 7.06 17.02
C ALA A 214 3.75 8.39 17.35
N SER A 215 4.44 9.53 17.19
CA SER A 215 3.90 10.85 17.52
C SER A 215 2.64 11.20 16.72
N PHE A 216 2.52 10.70 15.48
CA PHE A 216 1.34 10.90 14.65
C PHE A 216 0.05 10.34 15.28
N ARG A 217 0.16 9.24 16.05
CA ARG A 217 -1.00 8.65 16.74
C ARG A 217 -1.41 9.43 17.98
N ALA A 218 -0.52 10.20 18.57
CA ALA A 218 -0.79 10.97 19.79
C ALA A 218 -1.53 12.29 19.52
N HIS A 219 -1.55 12.75 18.27
CA HIS A 219 -2.17 14.01 17.85
C HIS A 219 -3.49 13.81 17.10
N THR A 220 -4.11 12.62 17.22
CA THR A 220 -5.45 12.32 16.69
C THR A 220 -6.40 12.02 17.83
#